data_AF-A0A831P1T4-F1
#
_entry.id   AF-A0A831P1T4-F1
#
_cell.length_a   1.000
_cell.length_b   1.000
_cell.length_c   1.000
_cell.angle_alpha   90.00
_cell.angle_beta   90.00
_cell.angle_gamma   90.00
#
_symmetry.space_group_name_H-M   'P 1'
#
loop_
_entity.id
_entity.type
_entity.pdbx_description
1 polymer ?
#
loop_
_entity_poly.entity_id
_entity_poly.type
_entity_poly.pdbx_seq_one_letter_code
_entity_poly.pdbx_strand_id
1 'polypeptide(L)'
;MAFLDIFKMLPSRKGIVGINKRNLDLIYTHNKRTYFPNVDNKLLCKKILQEHNIPVPKTLYVVDSPKVLKGWENELSSLDNFVIKPNRGFGGNGIKLIKRVEDTFYSSGEEISKDDITFHLQQIYNGAFSIDNTSDTAYFEETITNHPELSQFTLEGQDGITDIR
;
A
#
# COMPACT_ATOMS: atom_id res chain seq x y z
N MET A 1 21.01 -39.65 16.10
CA MET A 1 19.78 -39.46 15.31
C MET A 1 19.83 -38.07 14.71
N ALA A 2 20.06 -37.97 13.40
CA ALA A 2 20.11 -36.69 12.71
C ALA A 2 18.69 -36.12 12.64
N PHE A 3 18.41 -35.08 13.44
CA PHE A 3 17.24 -34.25 13.22
C PHE A 3 17.42 -33.60 11.85
N LEU A 4 16.54 -33.99 10.95
CA LEU A 4 16.52 -33.62 9.55
C LEU A 4 16.66 -32.08 9.42
N ASP A 5 17.65 -31.63 8.65
CA ASP A 5 18.03 -30.24 8.34
C ASP A 5 16.97 -29.59 7.43
N ILE A 6 15.68 -29.69 7.80
CA ILE A 6 14.49 -29.33 6.99
C ILE A 6 14.42 -27.83 6.69
N PHE A 7 15.14 -27.01 7.45
CA PHE A 7 15.10 -25.54 7.32
C PHE A 7 16.31 -24.93 6.63
N LYS A 8 17.22 -25.71 6.03
CA LYS A 8 18.23 -25.13 5.13
C LYS A 8 17.56 -24.65 3.85
N MET A 9 17.11 -23.40 3.88
CA MET A 9 16.73 -22.65 2.70
C MET A 9 17.92 -22.55 1.76
N LEU A 10 17.94 -23.44 0.75
CA LEU A 10 18.95 -23.41 -0.29
C LEU A 10 18.80 -22.09 -1.07
N PRO A 11 19.89 -21.32 -1.27
CA PRO A 11 19.84 -20.14 -2.13
C PRO A 11 19.38 -20.57 -3.53
N SER A 12 18.69 -19.67 -4.23
CA SER A 12 18.38 -19.92 -5.64
C SER A 12 19.68 -20.18 -6.41
N ARG A 13 19.63 -20.99 -7.48
CA ARG A 13 20.81 -21.32 -8.30
C ARG A 13 21.56 -20.11 -8.86
N LYS A 14 20.95 -18.92 -8.84
CA LYS A 14 21.50 -17.66 -9.35
C LYS A 14 21.99 -16.70 -8.24
N GLY A 15 21.99 -17.12 -6.96
CA GLY A 15 22.37 -16.26 -5.85
C GLY A 15 21.30 -15.23 -5.44
N ILE A 16 20.12 -15.28 -6.05
CA ILE A 16 18.97 -14.43 -5.72
C ILE A 16 18.36 -14.88 -4.38
N VAL A 17 18.13 -13.92 -3.48
CA VAL A 17 17.54 -14.15 -2.16
C VAL A 17 16.01 -14.09 -2.27
N GLY A 18 15.35 -15.22 -2.06
CA GLY A 18 13.88 -15.27 -2.00
C GLY A 18 13.31 -14.65 -0.72
N ILE A 19 12.01 -14.35 -0.72
CA ILE A 19 11.33 -13.63 0.37
C ILE A 19 11.51 -14.28 1.75
N ASN A 20 11.46 -15.61 1.84
CA ASN A 20 11.63 -16.33 3.10
C ASN A 20 13.07 -16.18 3.66
N LYS A 21 14.09 -16.30 2.80
CA LYS A 21 15.49 -16.14 3.21
C LYS A 21 15.77 -14.69 3.58
N ARG A 22 15.25 -13.73 2.81
CA ARG A 22 15.32 -12.29 3.13
C ARG A 22 14.72 -12.03 4.51
N ASN A 23 13.53 -12.56 4.78
CA ASN A 23 12.85 -12.30 6.06
C ASN A 23 13.60 -12.95 7.23
N LEU A 24 13.96 -14.23 7.13
CA LEU A 24 14.62 -14.98 8.21
C LEU A 24 16.05 -14.49 8.46
N ASP A 25 16.85 -14.29 7.42
CA ASP A 25 18.30 -14.06 7.57
C ASP A 25 18.66 -12.58 7.59
N LEU A 26 17.82 -11.69 7.04
CA LEU A 26 18.11 -10.25 6.92
C LEU A 26 17.14 -9.39 7.75
N ILE A 27 15.84 -9.53 7.56
CA ILE A 27 14.87 -8.63 8.20
C ILE A 27 14.75 -8.93 9.70
N TYR A 28 14.44 -10.16 10.07
CA TYR A 28 14.13 -10.53 11.47
C TYR A 28 15.36 -10.56 12.38
N THR A 29 16.53 -10.80 11.82
CA THR A 29 17.83 -10.86 12.53
C THR A 29 18.42 -9.48 12.76
N HIS A 30 18.30 -8.55 11.80
CA HIS A 30 18.94 -7.24 11.88
C HIS A 30 18.01 -6.11 12.38
N ASN A 31 16.70 -6.35 12.50
CA ASN A 31 15.75 -5.33 12.96
C ASN A 31 15.11 -5.73 14.30
N LYS A 32 15.20 -4.85 15.31
CA LYS A 32 14.53 -5.08 16.59
C LYS A 32 13.03 -5.09 16.39
N ARG A 33 12.34 -6.12 16.92
CA ARG A 33 10.88 -6.28 16.77
C ARG A 33 10.07 -5.10 17.30
N THR A 34 10.60 -4.37 18.27
CA THR A 34 10.00 -3.14 18.81
C THR A 34 9.80 -2.04 17.76
N TYR A 35 10.53 -2.08 16.64
CA TYR A 35 10.41 -1.10 15.56
C TYR A 35 9.51 -1.54 14.41
N PHE A 36 9.00 -2.78 14.41
CA PHE A 36 8.11 -3.26 13.34
C PHE A 36 6.82 -2.43 13.24
N PRO A 37 6.20 -1.98 14.36
CA PRO A 37 5.05 -1.08 14.27
C PRO A 37 5.30 0.22 13.50
N ASN A 38 6.56 0.69 13.42
CA ASN A 38 6.91 1.90 12.68
C ASN A 38 6.75 1.73 11.17
N VAL A 39 6.92 0.51 10.65
CA VAL A 39 6.84 0.22 9.21
C VAL A 39 5.52 -0.45 8.82
N ASP A 40 4.88 -1.18 9.75
CA ASP A 40 3.58 -1.82 9.52
C ASP A 40 2.43 -0.79 9.44
N ASN A 41 2.60 0.36 10.12
CA ASN A 41 1.68 1.50 10.04
C ASN A 41 2.23 2.50 9.01
N LYS A 42 1.64 2.53 7.81
CA LYS A 42 2.07 3.40 6.71
C LYS A 42 2.03 4.88 7.07
N LEU A 43 0.99 5.34 7.78
CA LEU A 43 0.88 6.74 8.22
C LEU A 43 1.99 7.11 9.22
N LEU A 44 2.31 6.24 10.16
CA LEU A 44 3.42 6.43 11.10
C LEU A 44 4.77 6.41 10.39
N CYS A 45 4.99 5.45 9.49
CA CYS A 45 6.19 5.36 8.67
C CYS A 45 6.43 6.67 7.91
N LYS A 46 5.40 7.17 7.24
CA LYS A 46 5.46 8.44 6.49
C LYS A 46 5.81 9.62 7.40
N LYS A 47 5.20 9.71 8.58
CA LYS A 47 5.53 10.75 9.56
C LYS A 47 7.01 10.71 9.95
N ILE A 48 7.53 9.52 10.28
CA ILE A 48 8.95 9.35 10.63
C ILE A 48 9.85 9.75 9.46
N LEU A 49 9.54 9.32 8.23
CA LEU A 49 10.31 9.68 7.04
C LEU A 49 10.32 11.20 6.81
N GLN A 50 9.17 11.86 6.96
CA GLN A 50 9.05 13.31 6.84
C GLN A 50 9.86 14.07 7.91
N GLU A 51 9.84 13.62 9.17
CA GLU A 51 10.66 14.18 10.25
C GLU A 51 12.17 14.12 9.94
N HIS A 52 12.58 13.17 9.10
CA HIS A 52 13.95 13.01 8.62
C HIS A 52 14.19 13.59 7.22
N ASN A 53 13.29 14.42 6.68
CA ASN A 53 13.37 15.03 5.34
C ASN A 53 13.46 14.01 4.19
N ILE A 54 12.90 12.81 4.38
CA ILE A 54 12.78 11.82 3.31
C ILE A 54 11.43 12.05 2.60
N PRO A 55 11.42 12.25 1.28
CA PRO A 55 10.20 12.51 0.54
C PRO A 55 9.27 11.30 0.57
N VAL A 56 8.00 11.56 0.80
CA VAL A 56 6.92 10.56 0.75
C VAL A 56 5.72 11.15 0.03
N PRO A 57 4.87 10.32 -0.57
CA PRO A 57 3.66 10.82 -1.21
C PRO A 57 2.78 11.57 -0.21
N LYS A 58 2.17 12.69 -0.60
CA LYS A 58 1.27 13.46 0.26
C LYS A 58 0.05 12.63 0.69
N THR A 59 -0.18 12.51 2.00
CA THR A 59 -1.47 12.04 2.54
C THR A 59 -2.49 13.16 2.34
N LEU A 60 -3.58 12.88 1.63
CA LEU A 60 -4.59 13.85 1.26
C LEU A 60 -5.76 13.87 2.25
N TYR A 61 -6.19 12.70 2.70
CA TYR A 61 -7.31 12.55 3.63
C TYR A 61 -7.17 11.25 4.43
N VAL A 62 -7.65 11.23 5.67
CA VAL A 62 -7.57 10.05 6.55
C VAL A 62 -8.98 9.72 7.05
N VAL A 63 -9.33 8.44 6.96
CA VAL A 63 -10.60 7.89 7.43
C VAL A 63 -10.29 6.91 8.56
N ASP A 64 -10.37 7.43 9.78
CA ASP A 64 -10.09 6.69 11.02
C ASP A 64 -11.36 6.28 11.78
N SER A 65 -12.53 6.72 11.32
CA SER A 65 -13.80 6.43 11.97
C SER A 65 -14.97 6.49 11.00
N PRO A 66 -16.11 5.82 11.31
CA PRO A 66 -17.28 5.84 10.45
C PRO A 66 -17.88 7.23 10.24
N LYS A 67 -17.68 8.16 11.18
CA LYS A 67 -18.16 9.54 11.08
C LYS A 67 -17.47 10.31 9.94
N VAL A 68 -16.24 9.92 9.61
CA VAL A 68 -15.36 10.56 8.63
C VAL A 68 -15.44 9.86 7.26
N LEU A 69 -16.28 8.82 7.12
CA LEU A 69 -16.61 8.21 5.82
C LEU A 69 -17.31 9.19 4.87
N LYS A 70 -17.89 10.27 5.41
CA LYS A 70 -18.53 11.35 4.66
C LYS A 70 -17.61 12.57 4.70
N GLY A 71 -17.32 13.15 3.54
CA GLY A 71 -16.57 14.41 3.43
C GLY A 71 -15.33 14.35 2.56
N TRP A 72 -14.77 13.16 2.33
CA TRP A 72 -13.58 12.98 1.48
C TRP A 72 -13.76 13.58 0.08
N GLU A 73 -14.97 13.51 -0.49
CA GLU A 73 -15.23 14.02 -1.84
C GLU A 73 -15.06 15.54 -1.94
N ASN A 74 -15.51 16.28 -0.94
CA ASN A 74 -15.40 17.73 -0.89
C ASN A 74 -13.93 18.15 -0.71
N GLU A 75 -13.22 17.46 0.19
CA GLU A 75 -11.79 17.70 0.46
C GLU A 75 -10.91 17.41 -0.76
N LEU A 76 -11.31 16.43 -1.56
CA LEU A 76 -10.59 16.02 -2.77
C LEU A 76 -11.24 16.54 -4.06
N SER A 77 -12.12 17.55 -3.96
CA SER A 77 -12.90 18.06 -5.09
C SER A 77 -12.05 18.61 -6.22
N SER A 78 -10.87 19.16 -5.90
CA SER A 78 -9.93 19.73 -6.87
C SER A 78 -8.94 18.72 -7.46
N LEU A 79 -9.09 17.42 -7.16
CA LEU A 79 -8.14 16.39 -7.56
C LEU A 79 -8.80 15.36 -8.48
N ASP A 80 -8.19 15.14 -9.63
CA ASP A 80 -8.66 14.16 -10.61
C ASP A 80 -8.08 12.77 -10.38
N ASN A 81 -7.04 12.63 -9.56
CA ASN A 81 -6.38 11.35 -9.32
C ASN A 81 -5.95 11.23 -7.86
N PHE A 82 -6.24 10.10 -7.24
CA PHE A 82 -5.80 9.78 -5.89
C PHE A 82 -5.79 8.27 -5.67
N VAL A 83 -5.08 7.81 -4.65
CA VAL A 83 -5.00 6.39 -4.28
C VAL A 83 -5.59 6.20 -2.90
N ILE A 84 -6.48 5.21 -2.76
CA ILE A 84 -7.02 4.76 -1.48
C ILE A 84 -6.19 3.56 -1.01
N LYS A 85 -5.74 3.59 0.24
CA LYS A 85 -4.89 2.53 0.81
C LYS A 85 -5.32 2.16 2.24
N PRO A 86 -5.25 0.86 2.61
CA PRO A 86 -5.28 0.45 3.99
C PRO A 86 -3.95 0.78 4.68
N ASN A 87 -4.01 1.32 5.89
CA ASN A 87 -2.84 1.70 6.67
C ASN A 87 -1.98 0.48 7.03
N ARG A 88 -2.60 -0.65 7.37
CA ARG A 88 -1.92 -1.90 7.80
C ARG A 88 -2.07 -3.06 6.81
N GLY A 89 -2.66 -2.82 5.64
CA GLY A 89 -2.85 -3.87 4.63
C GLY A 89 -1.54 -4.41 4.04
N PHE A 90 -1.60 -5.66 3.54
CA PHE A 90 -0.46 -6.44 3.04
C PHE A 90 -0.61 -6.80 1.55
N GLY A 91 0.53 -6.92 0.85
CA GLY A 91 0.57 -7.49 -0.51
C GLY A 91 -0.10 -6.66 -1.60
N GLY A 92 -0.43 -5.39 -1.33
CA GLY A 92 -1.16 -4.53 -2.26
C GLY A 92 -2.68 -4.68 -2.20
N ASN A 93 -3.20 -5.58 -1.38
CA ASN A 93 -4.63 -5.76 -1.19
C ASN A 93 -5.27 -4.49 -0.61
N GLY A 94 -6.46 -4.16 -1.09
CA GLY A 94 -7.21 -2.99 -0.64
C GLY A 94 -6.74 -1.66 -1.23
N ILE A 95 -5.68 -1.65 -2.04
CA ILE A 95 -5.27 -0.44 -2.78
C ILE A 95 -6.23 -0.23 -3.95
N LYS A 96 -6.77 0.99 -4.08
CA LYS A 96 -7.55 1.41 -5.26
C LYS A 96 -6.98 2.70 -5.84
N LEU A 97 -6.62 2.68 -7.11
CA LEU A 97 -6.28 3.87 -7.88
C LEU A 97 -7.58 4.47 -8.39
N ILE A 98 -7.87 5.71 -8.03
CA ILE A 98 -9.07 6.41 -8.45
C ILE A 98 -8.68 7.52 -9.42
N LYS A 99 -9.35 7.53 -10.57
CA LYS A 99 -9.35 8.63 -11.53
C LYS A 99 -10.75 9.22 -11.60
N ARG A 100 -10.88 10.53 -11.57
CA ARG A 100 -12.12 11.26 -11.80
C ARG A 100 -12.05 11.92 -13.18
N VAL A 101 -13.13 11.81 -13.94
CA VAL A 101 -13.34 12.55 -15.19
C VAL A 101 -14.72 13.17 -15.06
N GLU A 102 -14.76 14.51 -15.00
CA GLU A 102 -15.98 15.25 -14.65
C GLU A 102 -16.55 14.76 -13.30
N ASP A 103 -17.76 14.21 -13.28
CA ASP A 103 -18.41 13.68 -12.07
C ASP A 103 -18.32 12.15 -11.95
N THR A 104 -17.61 11.48 -12.87
CA THR A 104 -17.51 10.02 -12.92
C THR A 104 -16.17 9.54 -12.36
N PHE A 105 -16.21 8.51 -11.52
CA PHE A 105 -15.01 7.87 -10.98
C PHE A 105 -14.68 6.57 -11.72
N TYR A 106 -13.40 6.30 -11.86
CA TYR A 106 -12.86 5.10 -12.49
C TYR A 106 -11.80 4.47 -11.59
N SER A 107 -11.78 3.14 -11.54
CA SER A 107 -10.73 2.34 -10.91
C SER A 107 -10.35 1.21 -11.86
N SER A 108 -9.07 1.11 -12.22
CA SER A 108 -8.58 0.08 -13.17
C SER A 108 -9.36 0.07 -14.50
N GLY A 109 -9.76 1.25 -14.98
CA GLY A 109 -10.52 1.40 -16.23
C GLY A 109 -12.03 1.16 -16.12
N GLU A 110 -12.52 0.64 -14.99
CA GLU A 110 -13.95 0.42 -14.76
C GLU A 110 -14.57 1.62 -14.04
N GLU A 111 -15.76 2.04 -14.49
CA GLU A 111 -16.56 3.05 -13.81
C GLU A 111 -17.01 2.52 -12.45
N ILE A 112 -16.86 3.35 -11.43
CA ILE A 112 -17.32 3.05 -10.07
C ILE A 112 -18.13 4.22 -9.52
N SER A 113 -19.10 3.91 -8.69
CA SER A 113 -19.88 4.94 -8.00
C SER A 113 -19.17 5.44 -6.75
N LYS A 114 -19.62 6.60 -6.26
CA LYS A 114 -19.24 7.10 -4.93
C LYS A 114 -19.59 6.11 -3.81
N ASP A 115 -20.69 5.38 -3.96
CA ASP A 115 -21.11 4.37 -2.99
C ASP A 115 -20.15 3.18 -2.98
N ASP A 116 -19.61 2.78 -4.14
CA ASP A 116 -18.57 1.74 -4.23
C ASP A 116 -17.28 2.17 -3.51
N ILE A 117 -16.87 3.43 -3.69
CA ILE A 117 -15.72 4.00 -2.97
C ILE A 117 -15.99 3.99 -1.46
N THR A 118 -17.17 4.44 -1.04
CA THR A 118 -17.57 4.50 0.37
C THR A 118 -17.62 3.09 0.98
N PHE A 119 -18.16 2.12 0.25
CA PHE A 119 -18.18 0.73 0.65
C PHE A 119 -16.76 0.17 0.79
N HIS A 120 -15.86 0.48 -0.14
CA HIS A 120 -14.45 0.07 -0.05
C HIS A 120 -13.75 0.63 1.20
N LEU A 121 -13.99 1.90 1.54
CA LEU A 121 -13.49 2.49 2.78
C LEU A 121 -14.01 1.76 4.03
N GLN A 122 -15.29 1.35 4.03
CA GLN A 122 -15.87 0.54 5.10
C GLN A 122 -15.21 -0.85 5.19
N GLN A 123 -14.92 -1.49 4.05
CA GLN A 123 -14.20 -2.77 4.02
C GLN A 123 -12.81 -2.63 4.65
N ILE A 124 -12.06 -1.57 4.32
CA ILE A 124 -10.77 -1.27 4.96
C ILE A 124 -10.97 -1.08 6.47
N TYR A 125 -11.91 -0.23 6.88
CA TYR A 125 -12.17 0.07 8.28
C TYR A 125 -12.52 -1.18 9.09
N ASN A 126 -13.31 -2.09 8.51
CA ASN A 126 -13.71 -3.36 9.14
C ASN A 126 -12.61 -4.43 9.09
N GLY A 127 -11.43 -4.10 8.55
CA GLY A 127 -10.27 -4.99 8.57
C GLY A 127 -10.20 -6.00 7.43
N ALA A 128 -11.01 -5.88 6.37
CA ALA A 128 -11.06 -6.84 5.27
C ALA A 128 -9.71 -7.06 4.55
N PHE A 129 -8.79 -6.10 4.67
CA PHE A 129 -7.46 -6.13 4.06
C PHE A 129 -6.32 -6.20 5.09
N SER A 130 -6.64 -6.28 6.37
CA SER A 130 -5.66 -6.43 7.46
C SER A 130 -5.29 -7.91 7.63
N ILE A 131 -4.06 -8.19 8.07
CA ILE A 131 -3.57 -9.57 8.25
C ILE A 131 -4.34 -10.31 9.36
N ASP A 132 -4.77 -9.58 10.39
CA ASP A 132 -5.41 -10.10 11.60
C ASP A 132 -6.93 -9.85 11.65
N ASN A 133 -7.52 -9.38 10.54
CA ASN A 133 -8.93 -8.96 10.45
C ASN A 133 -9.32 -7.94 11.53
N THR A 134 -8.37 -7.13 11.99
CA THR A 134 -8.63 -6.04 12.92
C THR A 134 -9.00 -4.76 12.20
N SER A 135 -9.74 -3.89 12.86
CA SER A 135 -10.11 -2.60 12.29
C SER A 135 -8.88 -1.81 11.85
N ASP A 136 -8.93 -1.22 10.67
CA ASP A 136 -7.82 -0.46 10.09
C ASP A 136 -8.23 0.99 9.79
N THR A 137 -7.25 1.82 9.44
CA THR A 137 -7.45 3.17 8.95
C THR A 137 -7.32 3.17 7.43
N ALA A 138 -8.29 3.75 6.71
CA ALA A 138 -8.13 4.03 5.29
C ALA A 138 -7.53 5.43 5.13
N TYR A 139 -6.71 5.64 4.11
CA TYR A 139 -6.25 6.98 3.76
C TYR A 139 -6.16 7.16 2.25
N PHE A 140 -6.31 8.42 1.85
CA PHE A 140 -6.14 8.89 0.50
C PHE A 140 -4.74 9.50 0.37
N GLU A 141 -4.11 9.24 -0.76
CA GLU A 141 -2.74 9.65 -1.05
C GLU A 141 -2.64 10.16 -2.48
N GLU A 142 -1.68 11.04 -2.74
CA GLU A 142 -1.38 11.45 -4.10
C GLU A 142 -0.93 10.26 -4.97
N THR A 143 -1.33 10.28 -6.23
CA THR A 143 -0.90 9.28 -7.21
C THR A 143 0.51 9.59 -7.67
N ILE A 144 1.41 8.62 -7.53
CA ILE A 144 2.75 8.71 -8.09
C ILE A 144 2.70 8.22 -9.54
N THR A 145 3.40 8.93 -10.42
CA THR A 145 3.57 8.57 -11.82
C THR A 145 5.01 8.17 -12.10
N ASN A 146 5.21 7.32 -13.11
CA ASN A 146 6.54 6.92 -13.50
C ASN A 146 7.31 8.11 -14.08
N HIS A 147 8.59 8.20 -13.73
CA HIS A 147 9.50 9.09 -14.45
C HIS A 147 9.54 8.68 -15.93
N PRO A 148 9.54 9.63 -16.89
CA PRO A 148 9.52 9.30 -18.32
C PRO A 148 10.61 8.31 -18.75
N GLU A 149 11.79 8.37 -18.15
CA GLU A 149 12.90 7.45 -18.44
C GLU A 149 12.64 5.99 -18.02
N LEU A 150 11.72 5.77 -17.08
CA LEU A 150 11.33 4.43 -16.62
C LEU A 150 10.24 3.80 -17.50
N SER A 151 9.61 4.58 -18.40
CA SER A 151 8.53 4.09 -19.28
C SER A 151 8.95 2.86 -20.10
N GLN A 152 10.22 2.82 -20.55
CA GLN A 152 10.77 1.69 -21.32
C GLN A 152 10.81 0.36 -20.55
N PHE A 153 10.74 0.40 -19.21
CA PHE A 153 10.72 -0.80 -18.36
C PHE A 153 9.30 -1.16 -17.91
N THR A 154 8.29 -0.38 -18.28
CA THR A 154 6.89 -0.66 -17.93
C THR A 154 6.35 -1.73 -18.86
N LEU A 155 5.84 -2.81 -18.29
CA LEU A 155 5.22 -3.88 -19.08
C LEU A 155 3.91 -3.41 -19.67
N GLU A 156 3.62 -3.83 -20.90
CA GLU A 156 2.37 -3.50 -21.57
C GLU A 156 1.17 -4.02 -20.76
N GLY A 157 0.20 -3.16 -20.50
CA GLY A 157 -0.97 -3.46 -19.67
C GLY A 157 -0.76 -3.42 -18.15
N GLN A 158 0.41 -2.99 -17.67
CA GLN A 158 0.66 -2.82 -16.24
C GLN A 158 0.26 -1.41 -15.77
N ASP A 159 -0.74 -1.33 -14.90
CA ASP A 159 -1.05 -0.12 -14.14
C ASP A 159 -0.10 0.01 -12.93
N GLY A 160 0.36 1.23 -12.66
CA GLY A 160 1.15 1.57 -11.47
C GLY A 160 2.61 1.92 -11.73
N ILE A 161 3.43 1.80 -10.67
CA ILE A 161 4.85 2.19 -10.72
C ILE A 161 5.69 1.05 -11.28
N THR A 162 6.57 1.39 -12.23
CA THR A 162 7.53 0.48 -12.82
C THR A 162 8.47 -0.08 -11.75
N ASP A 163 8.51 -1.40 -11.62
CA ASP A 163 9.42 -2.11 -10.73
C ASP A 163 10.26 -3.15 -11.49
N ILE A 164 11.46 -3.42 -10.98
CA ILE A 164 12.30 -4.53 -11.44
C ILE A 164 12.22 -5.61 -10.37
N ARG A 165 11.69 -6.79 -10.71
CA ARG A 165 11.52 -7.92 -9.79
C ARG A 165 12.53 -9.04 -10.05
#